data_AF-A0A3N5NET1-F1
#
_entry.id   AF-A0A3N5NET1-F1
#
_cell.length_a   1.000
_cell.length_b   1.000
_cell.length_c   1.000
_cell.angle_alpha   90.00
_cell.angle_beta   90.00
_cell.angle_gamma   90.00
#
_symmetry.space_group_name_H-M   'P 1'
#
loop_
_entity.id
_entity.type
_entity.pdbx_description
1 polymer ?
#
loop_
_entity_poly.entity_id
_entity_poly.type
_entity_poly.pdbx_seq_one_letter_code
_entity_poly.pdbx_strand_id
1 'polypeptide(L)'
;MRSCADCHDNGYLGAPVAKHRWLPPVHLDKMACQACHIPGRTVKSAHFVASDVFNPGTKIPTRGKYLWTFYGPDMNYWNHYGDLEMMGYDDKPTYAFRPELVRYKGMIYPVNRVHTAWPAIQTEGIPGLMQPKMGDIYKMWADHFQDPGKYAELASIRDDNNDNVIEVNSAGEIDALIAAITRKLAETSYPMENSQVVWVMNDRVYASGDTYTEIPMEPWEASPYGNVHTYNHDIFPANSALGVNGCTDCHSYGSDFFTARVVQYPFDSDGHTVTVPQFTSLGISGLQAHSGMIRESFLKPVLYLLIAIFIILAVILGFRRLLEPLLPALWLNASSILIFIGFLFILIRAIPDEQLSLYMLPSRFWLDSNHFFIGILVLLTSAALLAYSMNLQGAGSITRSKLRTPGVHLLVTASMIVAVISGSLMMLLNHWAIYILFDMGLILSLTGSILVLYAAGVQKQKEIITSTDQLK
;
A
#
# COMPACT_ATOMS: atom_id res chain seq x y z
N MET A 1 -5.74 25.74 -13.23
CA MET A 1 -4.26 25.58 -13.16
C MET A 1 -3.90 24.41 -14.05
N ARG A 2 -2.74 24.46 -14.74
CA ARG A 2 -2.32 23.35 -15.61
C ARG A 2 -1.86 22.16 -14.76
N SER A 3 -2.20 20.95 -15.20
CA SER A 3 -1.75 19.68 -14.60
C SER A 3 -0.40 19.23 -15.18
N CYS A 4 0.22 18.21 -14.58
CA CYS A 4 1.39 17.56 -15.15
C CYS A 4 1.08 16.96 -16.54
N ALA A 5 -0.09 16.34 -16.68
CA ALA A 5 -0.55 15.69 -17.91
C ALA A 5 -0.68 16.68 -19.08
N ASP A 6 -1.12 17.91 -18.81
CA ASP A 6 -1.27 18.97 -19.83
C ASP A 6 0.01 19.23 -20.62
N CYS A 7 1.17 18.98 -20.02
CA CYS A 7 2.48 19.12 -20.65
C CYS A 7 3.11 17.78 -21.04
N HIS A 8 3.06 16.79 -20.15
CA HIS A 8 3.81 15.53 -20.30
C HIS A 8 3.13 14.50 -21.20
N ASP A 9 1.85 14.65 -21.54
CA ASP A 9 1.16 13.70 -22.43
C ASP A 9 1.49 13.96 -23.91
N ASN A 10 1.72 15.22 -24.28
CA ASN A 10 1.92 15.66 -25.66
C ASN A 10 3.30 16.32 -25.91
N GLY A 11 4.10 16.51 -24.86
CA GLY A 11 5.40 17.17 -24.93
C GLY A 11 5.30 18.68 -25.17
N TYR A 12 4.22 19.31 -24.71
CA TYR A 12 4.02 20.75 -24.83
C TYR A 12 5.21 21.52 -24.24
N LEU A 13 5.67 22.54 -24.97
CA LEU A 13 6.90 23.32 -24.67
C LEU A 13 8.16 22.46 -24.49
N GLY A 14 8.24 21.31 -25.14
CA GLY A 14 9.40 20.43 -25.07
C GLY A 14 9.46 19.59 -23.79
N ALA A 15 8.35 19.48 -23.05
CA ALA A 15 8.27 18.59 -21.90
C ALA A 15 8.56 17.13 -22.31
N PRO A 16 9.27 16.35 -21.49
CA PRO A 16 9.50 14.94 -21.78
C PRO A 16 8.18 14.16 -21.75
N VAL A 17 7.92 13.39 -22.81
CA VAL A 17 6.67 12.63 -22.95
C VAL A 17 6.67 11.42 -22.01
N ALA A 18 5.64 11.31 -21.17
CA ALA A 18 5.49 10.26 -20.17
C ALA A 18 4.89 8.98 -20.80
N LYS A 19 5.75 8.01 -21.16
CA LYS A 19 5.34 6.84 -21.97
C LYS A 19 4.70 5.69 -21.17
N HIS A 20 5.08 5.49 -19.91
CA HIS A 20 4.57 4.45 -18.99
C HIS A 20 4.29 3.05 -19.61
N ARG A 21 5.14 2.58 -20.55
CA ARG A 21 4.81 1.48 -21.49
C ARG A 21 4.37 0.15 -20.85
N TRP A 22 4.79 -0.11 -19.62
CA TRP A 22 4.53 -1.35 -18.89
C TRP A 22 3.37 -1.21 -17.88
N LEU A 23 2.98 0.02 -17.55
CA LEU A 23 2.02 0.32 -16.49
C LEU A 23 0.59 0.24 -17.06
N PRO A 24 -0.32 -0.55 -16.45
CA PRO A 24 -1.70 -0.60 -16.90
C PRO A 24 -2.38 0.79 -16.84
N PRO A 25 -3.12 1.22 -17.88
CA PRO A 25 -3.71 2.56 -17.96
C PRO A 25 -4.59 2.96 -16.77
N VAL A 26 -5.25 1.98 -16.12
CA VAL A 26 -6.05 2.20 -14.91
C VAL A 26 -5.30 2.99 -13.82
N HIS A 27 -3.98 2.85 -13.72
CA HIS A 27 -3.20 3.62 -12.76
C HIS A 27 -3.22 5.11 -13.11
N LEU A 28 -3.04 5.46 -14.38
CA LEU A 28 -3.08 6.86 -14.84
C LEU A 28 -4.50 7.44 -14.81
N ASP A 29 -5.54 6.60 -14.85
CA ASP A 29 -6.94 7.01 -14.69
C ASP A 29 -7.37 7.22 -13.23
N LYS A 30 -6.54 6.77 -12.27
CA LYS A 30 -6.88 6.75 -10.83
C LYS A 30 -5.82 7.35 -9.94
N MET A 31 -4.63 7.65 -10.44
CA MET A 31 -3.51 8.20 -9.67
C MET A 31 -2.97 9.44 -10.36
N ALA A 32 -2.85 10.53 -9.61
CA ALA A 32 -2.17 11.71 -10.11
C ALA A 32 -0.67 11.43 -10.26
N CYS A 33 0.01 12.14 -11.17
CA CYS A 33 1.46 11.96 -11.39
C CYS A 33 2.26 12.08 -10.08
N GLN A 34 1.85 13.01 -9.21
CA GLN A 34 2.43 13.25 -7.91
C GLN A 34 2.40 12.00 -7.00
N ALA A 35 1.42 11.11 -7.13
CA ALA A 35 1.34 9.91 -6.29
C ALA A 35 2.51 8.95 -6.51
N CYS A 36 3.06 8.88 -7.72
CA CYS A 36 4.27 8.09 -8.00
C CYS A 36 5.55 8.94 -7.90
N HIS A 37 5.47 10.21 -8.28
CA HIS A 37 6.62 11.10 -8.38
C HIS A 37 6.90 11.91 -7.11
N ILE A 38 6.13 11.74 -6.04
CA ILE A 38 6.46 12.23 -4.69
C ILE A 38 6.39 11.04 -3.73
N PRO A 39 7.28 10.04 -3.87
CA PRO A 39 7.28 8.85 -3.02
C PRO A 39 7.63 9.18 -1.56
N GLY A 40 8.27 10.32 -1.35
CA GLY A 40 8.74 10.81 -0.06
C GLY A 40 9.01 12.32 -0.11
N ARG A 41 9.14 12.90 1.07
CA ARG A 41 9.38 14.33 1.32
C ARG A 41 10.52 14.44 2.32
N THR A 42 11.30 15.52 2.24
CA THR A 42 12.46 15.77 3.11
C THR A 42 12.29 17.01 3.99
N VAL A 43 11.14 17.67 3.93
CA VAL A 43 10.83 18.87 4.71
C VAL A 43 9.60 18.60 5.56
N LYS A 44 9.77 18.64 6.89
CA LYS A 44 8.71 18.34 7.86
C LYS A 44 7.46 19.19 7.60
N SER A 45 6.28 18.57 7.68
CA SER A 45 4.98 19.23 7.61
C SER A 45 4.28 19.12 8.96
N ALA A 46 3.56 20.17 9.35
CA ALA A 46 2.66 20.07 10.49
C ALA A 46 1.53 19.10 10.11
N HIS A 47 1.44 18.00 10.85
CA HIS A 47 0.47 16.96 10.59
C HIS A 47 -0.70 17.04 11.56
N PHE A 48 -0.42 17.40 12.82
CA PHE A 48 -1.42 17.74 13.82
C PHE A 48 -1.08 19.09 14.46
N VAL A 49 -2.11 19.91 14.65
CA VAL A 49 -2.03 21.24 15.28
C VAL A 49 -3.02 21.30 16.43
N ALA A 50 -2.50 21.40 17.64
CA ALA A 50 -3.28 21.50 18.87
C ALA A 50 -3.27 22.95 19.37
N SER A 51 -4.45 23.50 19.67
CA SER A 51 -4.65 24.86 20.19
C SER A 51 -5.43 24.88 21.52
N ASP A 52 -5.55 23.71 22.14
CA ASP A 52 -6.14 23.42 23.44
C ASP A 52 -5.12 23.43 24.57
N VAL A 53 -3.87 23.06 24.29
CA VAL A 53 -2.77 22.98 25.26
C VAL A 53 -1.71 24.06 25.05
N PHE A 54 -0.91 24.30 26.08
CA PHE A 54 0.19 25.28 26.02
C PHE A 54 1.47 24.63 25.49
N ASN A 55 2.05 25.18 24.43
CA ASN A 55 3.26 24.69 23.80
C ASN A 55 4.48 24.90 24.73
N PRO A 56 5.17 23.86 25.20
CA PRO A 56 6.30 24.00 26.13
C PRO A 56 7.61 24.46 25.45
N GLY A 57 7.57 24.72 24.13
CA GLY A 57 8.72 25.03 23.32
C GLY A 57 9.52 26.24 23.78
N THR A 58 10.83 26.14 23.64
CA THR A 58 11.73 27.27 23.88
C THR A 58 11.85 28.15 22.63
N LYS A 59 12.19 29.43 22.82
CA LYS A 59 12.40 30.41 21.75
C LYS A 59 11.19 30.66 20.83
N ILE A 60 9.98 30.56 21.39
CA ILE A 60 8.76 30.96 20.68
C ILE A 60 8.65 32.49 20.73
N PRO A 61 8.59 33.20 19.59
CA PRO A 61 8.86 34.64 19.56
C PRO A 61 7.71 35.53 20.07
N THR A 62 6.48 35.02 20.14
CA THR A 62 5.33 35.80 20.63
C THR A 62 4.45 34.98 21.57
N ARG A 63 3.85 35.67 22.55
CA ARG A 63 2.98 35.04 23.56
C ARG A 63 1.86 34.20 22.94
N GLY A 64 1.15 34.72 21.93
CA GLY A 64 0.05 34.00 21.29
C GLY A 64 0.47 32.73 20.55
N LYS A 65 1.73 32.61 20.12
CA LYS A 65 2.25 31.40 19.45
C LYS A 65 2.40 30.20 20.39
N TYR A 66 2.42 30.42 21.71
CA TYR A 66 2.39 29.34 22.70
C TYR A 66 1.07 28.58 22.72
N LEU A 67 0.00 29.08 22.09
CA LEU A 67 -1.28 28.39 21.95
C LEU A 67 -1.35 27.51 20.69
N TRP A 68 -0.22 27.20 20.07
CA TRP A 68 -0.18 26.31 18.92
C TRP A 68 0.94 25.30 19.14
N THR A 69 0.55 24.08 19.48
CA THR A 69 1.42 22.92 19.58
C THR A 69 1.36 22.16 18.27
N PHE A 70 2.53 21.78 17.74
CA PHE A 70 2.63 21.11 16.45
C PHE A 70 3.19 19.72 16.63
N TYR A 71 2.70 18.79 15.83
CA TYR A 71 3.21 17.44 15.74
C TYR A 71 3.60 17.12 14.29
N GLY A 72 4.67 16.36 14.15
CA GLY A 72 5.18 15.92 12.85
C GLY A 72 4.36 14.80 12.21
N PRO A 73 4.73 14.36 11.01
CA PRO A 73 4.14 13.18 10.36
C PRO A 73 4.31 11.88 11.16
N ASP A 74 5.27 11.84 12.09
CA ASP A 74 5.48 10.77 13.07
C ASP A 74 4.62 10.91 14.33
N MET A 75 3.78 11.94 14.40
CA MET A 75 3.00 12.31 15.59
C MET A 75 3.86 12.59 16.82
N ASN A 76 5.14 12.95 16.64
CA ASN A 76 5.96 13.45 17.73
C ASN A 76 5.85 14.97 17.83
N TYR A 77 5.87 15.50 19.06
CA TYR A 77 5.96 16.94 19.30
C TYR A 77 7.06 17.61 18.46
N TRP A 78 6.72 18.78 17.94
CA TRP A 78 7.58 19.60 17.12
C TRP A 78 7.54 21.05 17.62
N ASN A 79 8.69 21.54 18.11
CA ASN A 79 8.88 22.97 18.41
C ASN A 79 9.02 23.80 17.11
N HIS A 80 8.00 23.78 16.25
CA HIS A 80 7.98 24.42 14.94
C HIS A 80 8.38 25.89 15.00
N TYR A 81 7.83 26.64 15.95
CA TYR A 81 8.15 28.06 16.08
C TYR A 81 9.55 28.32 16.59
N GLY A 82 10.06 27.52 17.52
CA GLY A 82 11.45 27.62 17.96
C GLY A 82 12.42 27.32 16.83
N ASP A 83 12.16 26.28 16.02
CA ASP A 83 12.97 25.94 14.85
C ASP A 83 12.96 27.08 13.83
N LEU A 84 11.79 27.64 13.51
CA LEU A 84 11.68 28.77 12.59
C LEU A 84 12.39 30.03 13.10
N GLU A 85 12.33 30.30 14.41
CA GLU A 85 13.01 31.45 15.00
C GLU A 85 14.54 31.28 14.98
N MET A 86 15.02 30.07 15.24
CA MET A 86 16.45 29.77 15.28
C MET A 86 17.09 29.61 13.91
N MET A 87 16.39 28.99 12.95
CA MET A 87 16.94 28.56 11.66
C MET A 87 16.35 29.34 10.47
N GLY A 88 15.30 30.12 10.67
CA GLY A 88 14.61 30.82 9.58
C GLY A 88 13.86 29.88 8.64
N TYR A 89 13.41 30.42 7.50
CA TYR A 89 12.67 29.66 6.49
C TYR A 89 13.56 28.88 5.53
N ASP A 90 14.80 29.32 5.35
CA ASP A 90 15.73 28.78 4.34
C ASP A 90 16.48 27.54 4.86
N ASP A 91 16.81 27.50 6.16
CA ASP A 91 17.62 26.42 6.76
C ASP A 91 16.79 25.43 7.59
N LYS A 92 15.64 25.00 7.05
CA LYS A 92 14.77 24.04 7.74
C LYS A 92 15.47 22.67 7.92
N PRO A 93 15.35 22.01 9.09
CA PRO A 93 15.86 20.67 9.29
C PRO A 93 15.33 19.69 8.25
N THR A 94 16.21 18.80 7.78
CA THR A 94 15.81 17.70 6.91
C THR A 94 15.05 16.66 7.74
N TYR A 95 13.85 16.31 7.29
CA TYR A 95 13.01 15.29 7.90
C TYR A 95 12.35 14.46 6.80
N ALA A 96 12.79 13.20 6.68
CA ALA A 96 12.30 12.30 5.65
C ALA A 96 11.00 11.61 6.10
N PHE A 97 9.94 11.73 5.30
CA PHE A 97 8.68 11.00 5.53
C PHE A 97 7.99 10.67 4.21
N ARG A 98 7.03 9.73 4.27
CA ARG A 98 6.15 9.41 3.15
C ARG A 98 4.83 10.16 3.31
N PRO A 99 4.37 10.91 2.30
CA PRO A 99 3.06 11.54 2.33
C PRO A 99 1.93 10.53 2.54
N GLU A 100 0.90 10.95 3.26
CA GLU A 100 -0.38 10.25 3.21
C GLU A 100 -1.01 10.42 1.82
N LEU A 101 -1.74 9.41 1.40
CA LEU A 101 -2.50 9.42 0.15
C LEU A 101 -3.99 9.61 0.43
N VAL A 102 -4.68 10.38 -0.40
CA VAL A 102 -6.15 10.51 -0.35
C VAL A 102 -6.74 10.45 -1.74
N ARG A 103 -8.02 10.06 -1.82
CA ARG A 103 -8.78 10.14 -3.06
C ARG A 103 -9.45 11.52 -3.16
N TYR A 104 -9.01 12.33 -4.10
CA TYR A 104 -9.57 13.64 -4.39
C TYR A 104 -9.90 13.76 -5.88
N LYS A 105 -11.14 14.17 -6.20
CA LYS A 105 -11.65 14.29 -7.58
C LYS A 105 -11.42 13.03 -8.43
N GLY A 106 -11.65 11.86 -7.82
CA GLY A 106 -11.52 10.55 -8.48
C GLY A 106 -10.09 10.01 -8.60
N MET A 107 -9.07 10.80 -8.24
CA MET A 107 -7.66 10.46 -8.35
C MET A 107 -6.98 10.36 -6.98
N ILE A 108 -5.94 9.56 -6.88
CA ILE A 108 -5.09 9.46 -5.68
C ILE A 108 -4.03 10.56 -5.73
N TYR A 109 -3.93 11.34 -4.65
CA TYR A 109 -2.92 12.39 -4.47
C TYR A 109 -2.15 12.17 -3.16
N PRO A 110 -0.84 12.49 -3.14
CA PRO A 110 -0.13 12.70 -1.90
C PRO A 110 -0.53 14.04 -1.29
N VAL A 111 -0.82 14.06 0.00
CA VAL A 111 -1.31 15.25 0.70
C VAL A 111 -0.64 15.47 2.05
N ASN A 112 -0.59 16.72 2.48
CA ASN A 112 -0.62 17.03 3.90
C ASN A 112 -2.09 17.14 4.33
N ARG A 113 -2.56 16.17 5.09
CA ARG A 113 -3.90 16.15 5.66
C ARG A 113 -3.78 16.56 7.13
N VAL A 114 -4.19 17.78 7.46
CA VAL A 114 -3.93 18.37 8.79
C VAL A 114 -5.05 18.00 9.77
N HIS A 115 -4.65 17.38 10.87
CA HIS A 115 -5.48 17.14 12.05
C HIS A 115 -5.48 18.36 12.98
N THR A 116 -6.57 18.58 13.71
CA THR A 116 -6.69 19.75 14.60
C THR A 116 -7.40 19.41 15.90
N ALA A 117 -6.95 20.01 17.01
CA ALA A 117 -7.65 19.98 18.29
C ALA A 117 -7.70 21.39 18.88
N TRP A 118 -8.86 21.85 19.32
CA TRP A 118 -9.04 23.23 19.79
C TRP A 118 -10.34 23.42 20.59
N PRO A 119 -10.38 24.35 21.55
CA PRO A 119 -11.61 24.71 22.23
C PRO A 119 -12.45 25.66 21.38
N ALA A 120 -13.76 25.48 21.39
CA ALA A 120 -14.70 26.29 20.63
C ALA A 120 -15.89 26.75 21.47
N ILE A 121 -16.65 27.69 20.93
CA ILE A 121 -17.93 28.15 21.43
C ILE A 121 -18.98 27.76 20.39
N GLN A 122 -19.94 26.95 20.82
CA GLN A 122 -21.08 26.56 20.02
C GLN A 122 -22.29 27.37 20.46
N THR A 123 -22.97 28.01 19.51
CA THR A 123 -24.20 28.78 19.77
C THR A 123 -25.39 28.08 19.13
N GLU A 124 -26.46 27.91 19.90
CA GLU A 124 -27.68 27.24 19.44
C GLU A 124 -28.27 27.94 18.21
N GLY A 125 -28.58 27.14 17.18
CA GLY A 125 -29.17 27.63 15.93
C GLY A 125 -28.21 28.40 15.01
N ILE A 126 -26.95 28.61 15.40
CA ILE A 126 -25.95 29.26 14.56
C ILE A 126 -25.00 28.20 13.98
N PRO A 127 -24.86 28.09 12.65
CA PRO A 127 -23.94 27.15 12.04
C PRO A 127 -22.48 27.56 12.27
N GLY A 128 -21.62 26.57 12.47
CA GLY A 128 -20.18 26.76 12.70
C GLY A 128 -19.82 26.85 14.18
N LEU A 129 -18.52 26.93 14.44
CA LEU A 129 -17.94 26.98 15.78
C LEU A 129 -17.06 28.23 15.89
N MET A 130 -17.26 29.02 16.95
CA MET A 130 -16.47 30.22 17.20
C MET A 130 -15.24 29.89 18.03
N GLN A 131 -14.10 30.50 17.73
CA GLN A 131 -12.90 30.36 18.54
C GLN A 131 -12.94 31.34 19.73
N PRO A 132 -12.66 30.90 20.96
CA PRO A 132 -12.41 31.81 22.07
C PRO A 132 -11.26 32.76 21.75
N LYS A 133 -11.28 33.95 22.33
CA LYS A 133 -10.22 34.93 22.09
C LYS A 133 -8.88 34.39 22.60
N MET A 134 -7.90 34.28 21.70
CA MET A 134 -6.56 33.74 22.01
C MET A 134 -5.88 34.41 23.21
N GLY A 135 -6.07 35.72 23.39
CA GLY A 135 -5.50 36.44 24.54
C GLY A 135 -6.06 35.94 25.88
N ASP A 136 -7.32 35.52 25.93
CA ASP A 136 -7.97 35.04 27.14
C ASP A 136 -7.52 33.62 27.47
N ILE A 137 -7.43 32.75 26.46
CA ILE A 137 -6.90 31.38 26.60
C ILE A 137 -5.42 31.41 27.04
N TYR A 138 -4.61 32.29 26.44
CA TYR A 138 -3.21 32.45 26.85
C TYR A 138 -3.12 32.88 28.32
N LYS A 139 -3.95 33.86 28.72
CA LYS A 139 -3.95 34.36 30.09
C LYS A 139 -4.43 33.30 31.08
N MET A 140 -5.42 32.47 30.71
CA MET A 140 -5.90 31.35 31.52
C MET A 140 -4.75 30.38 31.86
N TRP A 141 -4.04 29.89 30.84
CA TRP A 141 -2.89 29.01 31.03
C TRP A 141 -1.75 29.70 31.80
N ALA A 142 -1.43 30.96 31.48
CA ALA A 142 -0.39 31.70 32.18
C ALA A 142 -0.71 31.92 33.67
N ASP A 143 -1.97 32.22 34.00
CA ASP A 143 -2.42 32.39 35.38
C ASP A 143 -2.32 31.06 36.15
N HIS A 144 -2.65 29.93 35.52
CA HIS A 144 -2.51 28.58 36.10
C HIS A 144 -1.04 28.20 36.37
N PHE A 145 -0.14 28.43 35.41
CA PHE A 145 1.29 28.12 35.60
C PHE A 145 1.95 29.00 36.66
N GLN A 146 1.47 30.22 36.87
CA GLN A 146 1.96 31.10 37.93
C GLN A 146 1.42 30.71 39.31
N ASP A 147 0.18 30.26 39.38
CA ASP A 147 -0.51 29.86 40.60
C ASP A 147 -1.47 28.70 40.27
N PRO A 148 -1.10 27.44 40.55
CA PRO A 148 -1.94 26.28 40.25
C PRO A 148 -3.31 26.29 40.96
N GLY A 149 -3.52 27.16 41.95
CA GLY A 149 -4.84 27.40 42.54
C GLY A 149 -5.79 28.16 41.61
N LYS A 150 -5.28 28.87 40.60
CA LYS A 150 -6.07 29.50 39.53
C LYS A 150 -6.29 28.49 38.40
N TYR A 151 -7.55 28.32 37.99
CA TYR A 151 -7.97 27.28 37.06
C TYR A 151 -7.41 25.91 37.47
N ALA A 152 -7.62 25.52 38.74
CA ALA A 152 -7.06 24.30 39.33
C ALA A 152 -7.47 23.03 38.58
N GLU A 153 -8.61 23.07 37.89
CA GLU A 153 -9.06 22.05 36.96
C GLU A 153 -8.01 21.69 35.90
N LEU A 154 -7.21 22.65 35.41
CA LEU A 154 -6.18 22.38 34.39
C LEU A 154 -5.05 21.46 34.89
N ALA A 155 -4.90 21.26 36.20
CA ALA A 155 -3.91 20.33 36.76
C ALA A 155 -4.26 18.85 36.52
N SER A 156 -5.46 18.55 36.03
CA SER A 156 -5.80 17.19 35.58
C SER A 156 -5.21 16.86 34.21
N ILE A 157 -4.95 17.88 33.38
CA ILE A 157 -4.40 17.76 32.02
C ILE A 157 -2.92 17.42 32.11
N ARG A 158 -2.55 16.23 31.62
CA ARG A 158 -1.23 15.64 31.80
C ARG A 158 -0.61 15.25 30.47
N ASP A 159 0.68 14.96 30.54
CA ASP A 159 1.42 14.30 29.48
C ASP A 159 1.19 12.80 29.62
N ASP A 160 0.25 12.27 28.83
CA ASP A 160 -0.20 10.88 28.93
C ASP A 160 0.69 9.94 28.09
N ASN A 161 1.34 10.46 27.05
CA ASN A 161 2.20 9.69 26.15
C ASN A 161 3.70 9.82 26.47
N ASN A 162 4.06 10.62 27.47
CA ASN A 162 5.42 10.95 27.92
C ASN A 162 6.31 11.62 26.86
N ASP A 163 5.74 12.46 25.98
CA ASP A 163 6.49 13.23 24.98
C ASP A 163 6.97 14.62 25.47
N ASN A 164 6.70 14.94 26.74
CA ASN A 164 6.93 16.21 27.44
C ASN A 164 5.96 17.33 27.08
N VAL A 165 4.85 17.02 26.42
CA VAL A 165 3.74 17.93 26.16
C VAL A 165 2.51 17.39 26.86
N ILE A 166 1.69 18.28 27.43
CA ILE A 166 0.39 17.85 27.95
C ILE A 166 -0.60 17.69 26.80
N GLU A 167 -1.52 16.74 26.90
CA GLU A 167 -2.59 16.51 25.95
C GLU A 167 -3.98 16.63 26.59
N VAL A 168 -4.98 16.92 25.77
CA VAL A 168 -6.38 16.80 26.17
C VAL A 168 -6.94 15.59 25.43
N ASN A 169 -7.20 14.51 26.15
CA ASN A 169 -7.60 13.25 25.53
C ASN A 169 -8.59 12.44 26.38
N SER A 170 -8.41 12.39 27.70
CA SER A 170 -9.32 11.68 28.58
C SER A 170 -10.60 12.49 28.86
N ALA A 171 -11.69 11.82 29.23
CA ALA A 171 -12.95 12.48 29.55
C ALA A 171 -12.78 13.56 30.65
N GLY A 172 -11.98 13.26 31.68
CA GLY A 172 -11.73 14.19 32.77
C GLY A 172 -10.93 15.44 32.36
N GLU A 173 -10.03 15.31 31.39
CA GLU A 173 -9.25 16.44 30.87
C GLU A 173 -10.06 17.32 29.93
N ILE A 174 -10.91 16.72 29.12
CA ILE A 174 -11.86 17.43 28.26
C ILE A 174 -12.81 18.28 29.13
N ASP A 175 -13.40 17.68 30.18
CA ASP A 175 -14.26 18.41 31.12
C ASP A 175 -13.50 19.53 31.84
N ALA A 176 -12.26 19.28 32.24
CA ALA A 176 -11.41 20.28 32.87
C ALA A 176 -11.12 21.48 31.96
N LEU A 177 -10.77 21.23 30.69
CA LEU A 177 -10.53 22.29 29.71
C LEU A 177 -11.81 23.11 29.47
N ILE A 178 -12.94 22.43 29.24
CA ILE A 178 -14.24 23.09 29.02
C ILE A 178 -14.62 23.96 30.23
N ALA A 179 -14.44 23.45 31.45
CA ALA A 179 -14.72 24.18 32.68
C ALA A 179 -13.82 25.42 32.84
N ALA A 180 -12.51 25.28 32.61
CA ALA A 180 -11.56 26.38 32.72
C ALA A 180 -11.87 27.53 31.74
N ILE A 181 -12.19 27.18 30.50
CA ILE A 181 -12.52 28.15 29.46
C ILE A 181 -13.87 28.80 29.74
N THR A 182 -14.87 28.03 30.18
CA THR A 182 -16.18 28.58 30.58
C THR A 182 -16.02 29.60 31.70
N ARG A 183 -15.21 29.28 32.71
CA ARG A 183 -14.85 30.21 33.79
C ARG A 183 -14.15 31.45 33.24
N LYS A 184 -13.20 31.28 32.32
CA LYS A 184 -12.49 32.40 31.71
C LYS A 184 -13.43 33.35 30.97
N LEU A 185 -14.33 32.81 30.17
CA LEU A 185 -15.31 33.58 29.40
C LEU A 185 -16.24 34.36 30.33
N ALA A 186 -16.70 33.75 31.42
CA ALA A 186 -17.50 34.41 32.45
C ALA A 186 -16.74 35.58 33.12
N GLU A 187 -15.47 35.39 33.49
CA GLU A 187 -14.63 36.45 34.08
C GLU A 187 -14.43 37.63 33.13
N THR A 188 -14.38 37.37 31.82
CA THR A 188 -14.28 38.42 30.79
C THR A 188 -15.62 39.02 30.37
N SER A 189 -16.74 38.58 30.97
CA SER A 189 -18.09 38.96 30.58
C SER A 189 -18.40 38.71 29.09
N TYR A 190 -17.88 37.62 28.54
CA TYR A 190 -18.18 37.21 27.17
C TYR A 190 -19.65 36.76 27.09
N PRO A 191 -20.42 37.17 26.05
CA PRO A 191 -21.83 36.79 25.92
C PRO A 191 -21.94 35.28 25.64
N MET A 192 -22.56 34.56 26.57
CA MET A 192 -22.74 33.10 26.50
C MET A 192 -24.23 32.71 26.43
N GLU A 193 -25.13 33.64 26.16
CA GLU A 193 -26.55 33.34 25.97
C GLU A 193 -26.71 32.32 24.83
N ASN A 194 -27.44 31.23 25.12
CA ASN A 194 -27.64 30.09 24.21
C ASN A 194 -26.33 29.52 23.64
N SER A 195 -25.22 29.70 24.34
CA SER A 195 -23.90 29.24 23.90
C SER A 195 -23.25 28.37 24.97
N GLN A 196 -22.41 27.44 24.53
CA GLN A 196 -21.63 26.58 25.41
C GLN A 196 -20.20 26.44 24.88
N VAL A 197 -19.26 26.21 25.80
CA VAL A 197 -17.90 25.83 25.44
C VAL A 197 -17.90 24.35 25.08
N VAL A 198 -17.23 24.01 23.99
CA VAL A 198 -17.02 22.64 23.52
C VAL A 198 -15.54 22.45 23.22
N TRP A 199 -15.09 21.20 23.18
CA TRP A 199 -13.76 20.86 22.68
C TRP A 199 -13.88 20.13 21.34
N VAL A 200 -13.05 20.48 20.38
CA VAL A 200 -13.10 19.92 19.02
C VAL A 200 -11.83 19.14 18.78
N MET A 201 -11.95 17.86 18.43
CA MET A 201 -10.85 17.04 17.91
C MET A 201 -11.27 16.49 16.56
N ASN A 202 -10.60 16.93 15.50
CA ASN A 202 -10.97 16.62 14.11
C ASN A 202 -12.43 16.99 13.80
N ASP A 203 -13.29 16.00 13.58
CA ASP A 203 -14.71 16.06 13.32
C ASP A 203 -15.56 15.82 14.58
N ARG A 204 -14.96 15.52 15.73
CA ARG A 204 -15.68 15.30 16.98
C ARG A 204 -15.77 16.58 17.80
N VAL A 205 -17.00 16.98 18.12
CA VAL A 205 -17.32 18.15 18.94
C VAL A 205 -17.86 17.66 20.29
N TYR A 206 -17.02 17.73 21.31
CA TYR A 206 -17.29 17.29 22.68
C TYR A 206 -17.99 18.39 23.47
N ALA A 207 -19.22 18.12 23.91
CA ALA A 207 -19.95 18.97 24.85
C ALA A 207 -19.59 18.64 26.31
N SER A 208 -19.07 17.43 26.53
CA SER A 208 -18.44 16.96 27.77
C SER A 208 -17.43 15.87 27.42
N GLY A 209 -16.64 15.42 28.40
CA GLY A 209 -15.66 14.36 28.24
C GLY A 209 -16.22 13.04 27.68
N ASP A 210 -17.49 12.75 27.98
CA ASP A 210 -18.14 11.50 27.57
C ASP A 210 -19.08 11.65 26.37
N THR A 211 -19.37 12.87 25.93
CA THR A 211 -20.41 13.12 24.91
C THR A 211 -19.89 14.03 23.81
N TYR A 212 -19.86 13.51 22.58
CA TYR A 212 -19.58 14.27 21.38
C TYR A 212 -20.61 14.06 20.28
N THR A 213 -20.63 14.99 19.35
CA THR A 213 -21.29 14.85 18.05
C THR A 213 -20.25 14.92 16.94
N GLU A 214 -20.48 14.21 15.85
CA GLU A 214 -19.63 14.31 14.66
C GLU A 214 -20.19 15.38 13.72
N ILE A 215 -19.31 16.25 13.22
CA ILE A 215 -19.64 17.23 12.19
C ILE A 215 -19.19 16.72 10.81
N PRO A 216 -19.96 16.98 9.75
CA PRO A 216 -19.61 16.49 8.41
C PRO A 216 -18.25 17.04 7.94
N MET A 217 -17.46 16.16 7.32
CA MET A 217 -16.23 16.50 6.59
C MET A 217 -16.18 15.75 5.26
N GLU A 218 -15.35 16.24 4.33
CA GLU A 218 -15.11 15.55 3.08
C GLU A 218 -14.21 14.31 3.29
N PRO A 219 -14.31 13.25 2.46
CA PRO A 219 -13.56 12.01 2.66
C PRO A 219 -12.02 12.13 2.64
N TRP A 220 -11.49 13.23 2.10
CA TRP A 220 -10.04 13.51 2.05
C TRP A 220 -9.57 14.39 3.22
N GLU A 221 -10.47 14.85 4.07
CA GLU A 221 -10.17 15.68 5.23
C GLU A 221 -9.86 14.83 6.47
N ALA A 222 -9.03 15.39 7.35
CA ALA A 222 -8.87 14.90 8.71
C ALA A 222 -9.75 15.68 9.70
N SER A 223 -10.05 16.93 9.38
CA SER A 223 -10.91 17.81 10.14
C SER A 223 -11.62 18.75 9.18
N PRO A 224 -12.91 19.07 9.39
CA PRO A 224 -13.59 20.11 8.62
C PRO A 224 -13.00 21.52 8.81
N TYR A 225 -12.21 21.72 9.87
CA TYR A 225 -11.50 22.98 10.15
C TYR A 225 -10.00 22.90 9.83
N GLY A 226 -9.51 21.75 9.38
CA GLY A 226 -8.13 21.51 8.95
C GLY A 226 -7.99 21.63 7.43
N ASN A 227 -6.88 22.21 6.98
CA ASN A 227 -6.59 22.24 5.54
C ASN A 227 -6.07 20.88 5.04
N VAL A 228 -6.36 20.59 3.77
CA VAL A 228 -5.75 19.49 3.01
C VAL A 228 -4.98 20.09 1.84
N HIS A 229 -3.66 19.87 1.83
CA HIS A 229 -2.79 20.39 0.78
C HIS A 229 -2.24 19.25 -0.07
N THR A 230 -2.50 19.28 -1.37
CA THR A 230 -1.81 18.38 -2.30
C THR A 230 -0.34 18.79 -2.42
N TYR A 231 0.56 17.81 -2.40
CA TYR A 231 1.96 18.07 -2.71
C TYR A 231 2.14 18.17 -4.23
N ASN A 232 2.74 19.27 -4.68
CA ASN A 232 2.90 19.58 -6.11
C ASN A 232 4.31 20.05 -6.49
N HIS A 233 5.25 20.02 -5.55
CA HIS A 233 6.65 20.36 -5.75
C HIS A 233 7.54 19.26 -5.18
N ASP A 234 8.85 19.36 -5.41
CA ASP A 234 9.83 18.31 -5.12
C ASP A 234 9.48 17.00 -5.84
N ILE A 235 9.14 17.13 -7.13
CA ILE A 235 8.78 16.04 -8.03
C ILE A 235 10.05 15.25 -8.41
N PHE A 236 10.05 13.96 -8.11
CA PHE A 236 11.15 13.06 -8.42
C PHE A 236 11.17 12.73 -9.92
N PRO A 237 12.36 12.56 -10.52
CA PRO A 237 12.48 12.13 -11.90
C PRO A 237 11.95 10.69 -12.07
N ALA A 238 11.65 10.28 -13.31
CA ALA A 238 11.07 8.97 -13.61
C ALA A 238 11.87 7.78 -13.04
N ASN A 239 13.21 7.89 -12.97
CA ASN A 239 14.08 6.83 -12.43
C ASN A 239 14.09 6.76 -10.89
N SER A 240 13.32 7.62 -10.21
CA SER A 240 13.20 7.64 -8.75
C SER A 240 11.74 7.69 -8.29
N ALA A 241 10.79 7.54 -9.22
CA ALA A 241 9.37 7.44 -8.93
C ALA A 241 8.98 6.01 -8.51
N LEU A 242 7.87 5.87 -7.79
CA LEU A 242 7.27 4.55 -7.54
C LEU A 242 6.93 3.87 -8.87
N GLY A 243 7.13 2.56 -8.90
CA GLY A 243 6.89 1.72 -10.06
C GLY A 243 8.15 1.49 -10.91
N VAL A 244 9.25 2.21 -10.68
CA VAL A 244 10.50 1.98 -11.42
C VAL A 244 11.02 0.54 -11.26
N ASN A 245 10.75 -0.11 -10.12
CA ASN A 245 11.10 -1.52 -9.90
C ASN A 245 9.94 -2.49 -10.20
N GLY A 246 8.82 -1.98 -10.71
CA GLY A 246 7.62 -2.74 -11.07
C GLY A 246 6.51 -2.67 -10.02
N CYS A 247 5.55 -3.59 -10.15
CA CYS A 247 4.30 -3.55 -9.39
C CYS A 247 4.49 -3.59 -7.87
N THR A 248 5.57 -4.23 -7.38
CA THR A 248 5.81 -4.43 -5.95
C THR A 248 6.24 -3.17 -5.19
N ASP A 249 6.60 -2.10 -5.91
CA ASP A 249 6.82 -0.77 -5.29
C ASP A 249 5.54 -0.24 -4.61
N CYS A 250 4.36 -0.72 -5.04
CA CYS A 250 3.07 -0.36 -4.45
C CYS A 250 2.31 -1.59 -3.92
N HIS A 251 2.33 -2.71 -4.66
CA HIS A 251 1.57 -3.93 -4.37
C HIS A 251 2.39 -5.00 -3.62
N SER A 252 3.13 -4.59 -2.60
CA SER A 252 3.78 -5.54 -1.69
C SER A 252 3.43 -5.23 -0.25
N TYR A 253 3.52 -6.25 0.62
CA TYR A 253 3.34 -6.06 2.06
C TYR A 253 4.45 -5.24 2.72
N GLY A 254 5.58 -5.05 2.03
CA GLY A 254 6.66 -4.15 2.44
C GLY A 254 6.54 -2.73 1.90
N SER A 255 5.50 -2.43 1.10
CA SER A 255 5.23 -1.11 0.56
C SER A 255 4.22 -0.37 1.43
N ASP A 256 4.52 0.87 1.74
CA ASP A 256 3.64 1.75 2.52
C ASP A 256 2.43 2.26 1.72
N PHE A 257 2.40 2.07 0.40
CA PHE A 257 1.40 2.69 -0.48
C PHE A 257 -0.06 2.37 -0.10
N PHE A 258 -0.36 1.15 0.35
CA PHE A 258 -1.69 0.75 0.82
C PHE A 258 -1.74 0.40 2.30
N THR A 259 -0.61 0.10 2.93
CA THR A 259 -0.55 -0.42 4.30
C THR A 259 0.13 0.51 5.30
N ALA A 260 0.57 1.70 4.88
CA ALA A 260 1.03 2.71 5.83
C ALA A 260 -0.01 2.96 6.91
N ARG A 261 0.46 3.16 8.14
CA ARG A 261 -0.38 3.57 9.26
C ARG A 261 -0.60 5.07 9.13
N VAL A 262 -1.79 5.46 8.69
CA VAL A 262 -2.20 6.86 8.56
C VAL A 262 -2.98 7.28 9.79
N VAL A 263 -2.84 8.54 10.21
CA VAL A 263 -3.51 9.04 11.40
C VAL A 263 -5.02 9.14 11.13
N GLN A 264 -5.81 8.63 12.07
CA GLN A 264 -7.26 8.79 12.07
C GLN A 264 -7.67 9.82 13.10
N TYR A 265 -7.17 9.67 14.33
CA TYR A 265 -7.34 10.65 15.40
C TYR A 265 -6.00 10.89 16.11
N PRO A 266 -5.69 12.14 16.49
CA PRO A 266 -4.44 12.46 17.17
C PRO A 266 -4.19 11.61 18.41
N PHE A 267 -5.23 11.44 19.25
CA PHE A 267 -5.17 10.73 20.51
C PHE A 267 -6.43 9.91 20.78
N ASP A 268 -6.28 8.75 21.42
CA ASP A 268 -7.33 8.03 22.14
C ASP A 268 -7.37 8.44 23.61
N SER A 269 -8.21 7.80 24.43
CA SER A 269 -8.34 8.13 25.85
C SER A 269 -7.07 7.97 26.67
N ASP A 270 -6.09 7.20 26.18
CA ASP A 270 -4.81 6.93 26.83
C ASP A 270 -3.67 7.79 26.24
N GLY A 271 -3.98 8.78 25.39
CA GLY A 271 -3.00 9.66 24.77
C GLY A 271 -2.27 9.05 23.57
N HIS A 272 -2.67 7.87 23.09
CA HIS A 272 -2.02 7.20 21.96
C HIS A 272 -2.66 7.58 20.61
N THR A 273 -1.83 7.71 19.57
CA THR A 273 -2.34 7.98 18.23
C THR A 273 -3.16 6.83 17.66
N VAL A 274 -4.39 7.15 17.25
CA VAL A 274 -5.27 6.23 16.54
C VAL A 274 -4.93 6.23 15.07
N THR A 275 -4.58 5.06 14.54
CA THR A 275 -4.15 4.90 13.14
C THR A 275 -4.96 3.84 12.42
N VAL A 276 -5.12 4.02 11.11
CA VAL A 276 -5.75 3.05 10.19
C VAL A 276 -4.80 2.75 9.03
N PRO A 277 -4.98 1.64 8.31
CA PRO A 277 -4.20 1.40 7.08
C PRO A 277 -4.60 2.39 5.97
N GLN A 278 -3.62 2.80 5.17
CA GLN A 278 -3.73 3.76 4.07
C GLN A 278 -4.81 3.41 3.04
N PHE A 279 -5.13 2.13 2.80
CA PHE A 279 -6.24 1.76 1.91
C PHE A 279 -7.60 2.27 2.40
N THR A 280 -7.78 2.47 3.71
CA THR A 280 -9.03 2.98 4.31
C THR A 280 -9.27 4.43 3.88
N SER A 281 -8.26 5.30 3.96
CA SER A 281 -8.37 6.71 3.52
C SER A 281 -8.49 6.85 2.00
N LEU A 282 -8.12 5.82 1.22
CA LEU A 282 -8.34 5.77 -0.23
C LEU A 282 -9.75 5.31 -0.62
N GLY A 283 -10.58 4.90 0.35
CA GLY A 283 -11.90 4.30 0.13
C GLY A 283 -11.82 2.92 -0.54
N ILE A 284 -10.72 2.18 -0.31
CA ILE A 284 -10.47 0.86 -0.87
C ILE A 284 -10.70 -0.19 0.22
N SER A 285 -11.42 -1.26 -0.10
CA SER A 285 -11.60 -2.35 0.87
C SER A 285 -10.29 -3.10 1.14
N GLY A 286 -10.10 -3.59 2.36
CA GLY A 286 -8.94 -4.41 2.71
C GLY A 286 -8.79 -5.63 1.79
N LEU A 287 -9.90 -6.27 1.43
CA LEU A 287 -9.89 -7.39 0.47
C LEU A 287 -9.32 -6.96 -0.89
N GLN A 288 -9.74 -5.81 -1.43
CA GLN A 288 -9.21 -5.29 -2.69
C GLN A 288 -7.71 -4.98 -2.59
N ALA A 289 -7.26 -4.31 -1.53
CA ALA A 289 -5.85 -3.98 -1.33
C ALA A 289 -4.97 -5.24 -1.19
N HIS A 290 -5.35 -6.15 -0.27
CA HIS A 290 -4.60 -7.37 -0.01
C HIS A 290 -4.56 -8.32 -1.18
N SER A 291 -5.64 -8.44 -1.92
CA SER A 291 -5.70 -9.34 -3.06
C SER A 291 -4.76 -8.89 -4.20
N GLY A 292 -4.61 -7.58 -4.43
CA GLY A 292 -3.60 -7.02 -5.32
C GLY A 292 -2.17 -7.33 -4.83
N MET A 293 -1.91 -7.17 -3.53
CA MET A 293 -0.61 -7.53 -2.93
C MET A 293 -0.30 -9.02 -3.04
N ILE A 294 -1.29 -9.89 -2.80
CA ILE A 294 -1.17 -11.35 -2.91
C ILE A 294 -0.81 -11.74 -4.34
N ARG A 295 -1.51 -11.16 -5.31
CA ARG A 295 -1.30 -11.42 -6.73
C ARG A 295 0.12 -11.10 -7.15
N GLU A 296 0.59 -9.88 -6.84
CA GLU A 296 1.89 -9.39 -7.27
C GLU A 296 3.05 -10.02 -6.47
N SER A 297 2.89 -10.17 -5.15
CA SER A 297 3.93 -10.66 -4.24
C SER A 297 4.02 -12.19 -4.15
N PHE A 298 2.97 -12.94 -4.52
CA PHE A 298 2.96 -14.40 -4.35
C PHE A 298 2.50 -15.16 -5.60
N LEU A 299 1.32 -14.86 -6.17
CA LEU A 299 0.80 -15.64 -7.28
C LEU A 299 1.71 -15.58 -8.51
N LYS A 300 2.11 -14.39 -8.92
CA LYS A 300 3.02 -14.25 -10.06
C LYS A 300 4.40 -14.87 -9.84
N PRO A 301 5.09 -14.66 -8.69
CA PRO A 301 6.32 -15.40 -8.41
C PRO A 301 6.15 -16.93 -8.49
N VAL A 302 5.05 -17.46 -7.95
CA VAL A 302 4.73 -18.90 -8.07
C VAL A 302 4.55 -19.31 -9.52
N LEU A 303 3.82 -18.52 -10.33
CA LEU A 303 3.67 -18.78 -11.76
C LEU A 303 5.03 -18.82 -12.46
N TYR A 304 5.92 -17.86 -12.19
CA TYR A 304 7.25 -17.81 -12.82
C TYR A 304 8.15 -18.96 -12.39
N LEU A 305 8.06 -19.38 -11.12
CA LEU A 305 8.72 -20.58 -10.64
C LEU A 305 8.20 -21.84 -11.34
N LEU A 306 6.87 -21.97 -11.51
CA LEU A 306 6.27 -23.08 -12.24
C LEU A 306 6.69 -23.09 -13.72
N ILE A 307 6.84 -21.93 -14.35
CA ILE A 307 7.37 -21.82 -15.72
C ILE A 307 8.82 -22.33 -15.76
N ALA A 308 9.66 -21.93 -14.81
CA ALA A 308 11.03 -22.41 -14.73
C ALA A 308 11.09 -23.95 -14.55
N ILE A 309 10.28 -24.50 -13.64
CA ILE A 309 10.16 -25.95 -13.42
C ILE A 309 9.70 -26.65 -14.72
N PHE A 310 8.68 -26.10 -15.38
CA PHE A 310 8.17 -26.63 -16.64
C PHE A 310 9.25 -26.67 -17.72
N ILE A 311 10.01 -25.58 -17.90
CA ILE A 311 11.11 -25.51 -18.87
C ILE A 311 12.18 -26.55 -18.56
N ILE A 312 12.60 -26.68 -17.28
CA ILE A 312 13.59 -27.68 -16.86
C ILE A 312 13.11 -29.10 -17.20
N LEU A 313 11.85 -29.42 -16.88
CA LEU A 313 11.26 -30.72 -17.20
C LEU A 313 11.20 -30.96 -18.72
N ALA A 314 10.79 -29.95 -19.49
CA ALA A 314 10.72 -30.04 -20.94
C ALA A 314 12.11 -30.26 -21.57
N VAL A 315 13.15 -29.57 -21.06
CA VAL A 315 14.54 -29.76 -21.48
C VAL A 315 15.04 -31.16 -21.16
N ILE A 316 14.80 -31.67 -19.94
CA ILE A 316 15.20 -33.03 -19.55
C ILE A 316 14.52 -34.07 -20.45
N LEU A 317 13.22 -33.93 -20.69
CA LEU A 317 12.47 -34.86 -21.54
C LEU A 317 12.88 -34.77 -23.02
N GLY A 318 13.13 -33.56 -23.52
CA GLY A 318 13.63 -33.31 -24.87
C GLY A 318 15.02 -33.91 -25.09
N PHE A 319 15.95 -33.66 -24.16
CA PHE A 319 17.29 -34.24 -24.15
C PHE A 319 17.23 -35.77 -24.12
N ARG A 320 16.39 -36.33 -23.24
CA ARG A 320 16.20 -37.78 -23.16
C ARG A 320 15.68 -38.35 -24.48
N ARG A 321 14.70 -37.71 -25.11
CA ARG A 321 14.14 -38.15 -26.41
C ARG A 321 15.16 -38.07 -27.54
N LEU A 322 16.03 -37.07 -27.53
CA LEU A 322 17.07 -36.89 -28.55
C LEU A 322 18.16 -37.96 -28.46
N LEU A 323 18.58 -38.32 -27.24
CA LEU A 323 19.68 -39.28 -27.02
C LEU A 323 19.22 -40.71 -26.77
N GLU A 324 17.92 -40.95 -26.65
CA GLU A 324 17.33 -42.29 -26.51
C GLU A 324 17.84 -43.31 -27.54
N PRO A 325 18.04 -42.97 -28.83
CA PRO A 325 18.59 -43.91 -29.80
C PRO A 325 20.09 -44.19 -29.64
N LEU A 326 20.81 -43.35 -28.88
CA LEU A 326 22.27 -43.31 -28.84
C LEU A 326 22.86 -43.81 -27.52
N LEU A 327 22.13 -43.67 -26.40
CA LEU A 327 22.64 -43.94 -25.07
C LEU A 327 21.79 -44.98 -24.31
N PRO A 328 22.41 -45.83 -23.47
CA PRO A 328 21.67 -46.73 -22.60
C PRO A 328 20.89 -45.97 -21.53
N ALA A 329 19.83 -46.58 -21.00
CA ALA A 329 18.96 -45.99 -19.98
C ALA A 329 19.70 -45.46 -18.74
N LEU A 330 20.78 -46.14 -18.32
CA LEU A 330 21.62 -45.70 -17.19
C LEU A 330 22.22 -44.31 -17.44
N TRP A 331 22.79 -44.09 -18.63
CA TRP A 331 23.42 -42.81 -19.00
C TRP A 331 22.39 -41.71 -19.21
N LEU A 332 21.21 -42.04 -19.75
CA LEU A 332 20.10 -41.09 -19.87
C LEU A 332 19.61 -40.63 -18.49
N ASN A 333 19.47 -41.55 -17.54
CA ASN A 333 19.06 -41.22 -16.17
C ASN A 333 20.13 -40.38 -15.46
N ALA A 334 21.40 -40.79 -15.53
CA ALA A 334 22.51 -40.04 -14.93
C ALA A 334 22.60 -38.63 -15.51
N SER A 335 22.51 -38.48 -16.83
CA SER A 335 22.54 -37.18 -17.50
C SER A 335 21.33 -36.32 -17.14
N SER A 336 20.13 -36.90 -17.03
CA SER A 336 18.92 -36.18 -16.60
C SER A 336 19.06 -35.63 -15.17
N ILE A 337 19.64 -36.42 -14.26
CA ILE A 337 19.92 -35.99 -12.87
C ILE A 337 20.97 -34.89 -12.87
N LEU A 338 22.05 -35.03 -13.64
CA LEU A 338 23.09 -34.01 -13.74
C LEU A 338 22.57 -32.69 -14.31
N ILE A 339 21.71 -32.73 -15.33
CA ILE A 339 21.02 -31.54 -15.88
C ILE A 339 20.17 -30.89 -14.78
N PHE A 340 19.36 -31.67 -14.05
CA PHE A 340 18.55 -31.15 -12.95
C PHE A 340 19.40 -30.50 -11.85
N ILE A 341 20.47 -31.18 -11.40
CA ILE A 341 21.41 -30.65 -10.41
C ILE A 341 22.08 -29.37 -10.92
N GLY A 342 22.46 -29.33 -12.20
CA GLY A 342 23.04 -28.14 -12.83
C GLY A 342 22.09 -26.94 -12.81
N PHE A 343 20.82 -27.13 -13.20
CA PHE A 343 19.81 -26.08 -13.11
C PHE A 343 19.56 -25.66 -11.66
N LEU A 344 19.46 -26.61 -10.73
CA LEU A 344 19.26 -26.32 -9.31
C LEU A 344 20.44 -25.52 -8.74
N PHE A 345 21.67 -25.87 -9.12
CA PHE A 345 22.87 -25.12 -8.75
C PHE A 345 22.84 -23.69 -9.28
N ILE A 346 22.46 -23.50 -10.56
CA ILE A 346 22.27 -22.17 -11.14
C ILE A 346 21.23 -21.38 -10.36
N LEU A 347 20.07 -21.96 -10.04
CA LEU A 347 19.03 -21.26 -9.28
C LEU A 347 19.49 -20.90 -7.86
N ILE A 348 20.12 -21.84 -7.15
CA ILE A 348 20.66 -21.61 -5.80
C ILE A 348 21.75 -20.53 -5.79
N ARG A 349 22.55 -20.42 -6.85
CA ARG A 349 23.60 -19.40 -6.94
C ARG A 349 23.15 -18.06 -7.51
N ALA A 350 22.29 -18.06 -8.52
CA ALA A 350 21.87 -16.86 -9.21
C ALA A 350 20.78 -16.10 -8.46
N ILE A 351 19.82 -16.79 -7.80
CA ILE A 351 18.69 -16.10 -7.15
C ILE A 351 19.13 -15.21 -5.97
N PRO A 352 20.02 -15.65 -5.05
CA PRO A 352 20.40 -14.82 -3.90
C PRO A 352 21.34 -13.65 -4.24
N ASP A 353 22.03 -13.71 -5.37
CA ASP A 353 22.94 -12.66 -5.83
C ASP A 353 22.21 -11.77 -6.83
N GLU A 354 21.85 -10.55 -6.40
CA GLU A 354 21.07 -9.63 -7.23
C GLU A 354 21.74 -9.30 -8.56
N GLN A 355 23.06 -9.13 -8.57
CA GLN A 355 23.80 -8.79 -9.79
C GLN A 355 23.84 -9.98 -10.75
N LEU A 356 24.11 -11.17 -10.21
CA LEU A 356 24.15 -12.39 -11.01
C LEU A 356 22.75 -12.75 -11.53
N SER A 357 21.70 -12.55 -10.72
CA SER A 357 20.30 -12.72 -11.09
C SER A 357 19.94 -11.82 -12.27
N LEU A 358 20.25 -10.51 -12.18
CA LEU A 358 19.99 -9.54 -13.25
C LEU A 358 20.78 -9.84 -14.53
N TYR A 359 21.97 -10.43 -14.40
CA TYR A 359 22.81 -10.80 -15.55
C TYR A 359 22.33 -12.10 -16.24
N MET A 360 21.92 -13.11 -15.47
CA MET A 360 21.60 -14.45 -15.99
C MET A 360 20.12 -14.71 -16.23
N LEU A 361 19.22 -14.03 -15.51
CA LEU A 361 17.79 -14.31 -15.51
C LEU A 361 16.99 -13.07 -15.94
N PRO A 362 15.80 -13.26 -16.54
CA PRO A 362 14.88 -12.15 -16.79
C PRO A 362 14.53 -11.46 -15.47
N SER A 363 14.63 -10.13 -15.44
CA SER A 363 14.24 -9.37 -14.25
C SER A 363 12.75 -9.53 -13.96
N ARG A 364 12.37 -9.37 -12.69
CA ARG A 364 10.98 -9.41 -12.27
C ARG A 364 10.13 -8.41 -13.07
N PHE A 365 10.64 -7.19 -13.22
CA PHE A 365 10.03 -6.14 -14.02
C PHE A 365 9.77 -6.56 -15.47
N TRP A 366 10.72 -7.25 -16.12
CA TRP A 366 10.54 -7.73 -17.48
C TRP A 366 9.42 -8.76 -17.58
N LEU A 367 9.35 -9.71 -16.63
CA LEU A 367 8.29 -10.71 -16.57
C LEU A 367 6.92 -10.05 -16.37
N ASP A 368 6.81 -9.11 -15.43
CA ASP A 368 5.58 -8.37 -15.17
C ASP A 368 5.12 -7.53 -16.38
N SER A 369 6.07 -6.85 -17.03
CA SER A 369 5.79 -6.03 -18.22
C SER A 369 5.31 -6.85 -19.42
N ASN A 370 5.68 -8.13 -19.48
CA ASN A 370 5.31 -9.06 -20.56
C ASN A 370 4.28 -10.10 -20.13
N HIS A 371 3.62 -9.89 -18.98
CA HIS A 371 2.74 -10.88 -18.37
C HIS A 371 1.60 -11.34 -19.27
N PHE A 372 1.09 -10.46 -20.13
CA PHE A 372 0.09 -10.81 -21.15
C PHE A 372 0.60 -11.91 -22.11
N PHE A 373 1.80 -11.72 -22.68
CA PHE A 373 2.39 -12.69 -23.61
C PHE A 373 2.77 -13.98 -22.90
N ILE A 374 3.28 -13.89 -21.66
CA ILE A 374 3.56 -15.06 -20.82
C ILE A 374 2.28 -15.87 -20.61
N GLY A 375 1.16 -15.22 -20.28
CA GLY A 375 -0.13 -15.87 -20.12
C GLY A 375 -0.59 -16.60 -21.38
N ILE A 376 -0.45 -15.97 -22.56
CA ILE A 376 -0.77 -16.62 -23.85
C ILE A 376 0.11 -17.87 -24.06
N LEU A 377 1.41 -17.78 -23.81
CA LEU A 377 2.32 -18.91 -23.96
C LEU A 377 1.97 -20.06 -23.02
N VAL A 378 1.60 -19.77 -21.76
CA VAL A 378 1.13 -20.78 -20.81
C VAL A 378 -0.13 -21.47 -21.36
N LEU A 379 -1.13 -20.71 -21.83
CA LEU A 379 -2.37 -21.29 -22.36
C LEU A 379 -2.13 -22.14 -23.61
N LEU A 380 -1.30 -21.69 -24.55
CA LEU A 380 -1.00 -22.44 -25.78
C LEU A 380 -0.21 -23.72 -25.48
N THR A 381 0.77 -23.65 -24.58
CA THR A 381 1.55 -24.84 -24.19
C THR A 381 0.70 -25.86 -23.44
N SER A 382 -0.18 -25.40 -22.54
CA SER A 382 -1.14 -26.25 -21.85
C SER A 382 -2.15 -26.89 -22.81
N ALA A 383 -2.67 -26.14 -23.78
CA ALA A 383 -3.56 -26.66 -24.82
C ALA A 383 -2.88 -27.76 -25.65
N ALA A 384 -1.64 -27.50 -26.10
CA ALA A 384 -0.87 -28.44 -26.90
C ALA A 384 -0.57 -29.73 -26.14
N LEU A 385 -0.20 -29.64 -24.86
CA LEU A 385 0.07 -30.81 -24.03
C LEU A 385 -1.18 -31.62 -23.72
N LEU A 386 -2.32 -30.96 -23.48
CA LEU A 386 -3.59 -31.63 -23.29
C LEU A 386 -4.03 -32.35 -24.57
N ALA A 387 -3.93 -31.71 -25.73
CA ALA A 387 -4.26 -32.33 -27.01
C ALA A 387 -3.34 -33.53 -27.29
N TYR A 388 -2.05 -33.39 -27.03
CA TYR A 388 -1.08 -34.48 -27.16
C TYR A 388 -1.41 -35.66 -26.24
N SER A 389 -1.73 -35.39 -24.95
CA SER A 389 -2.07 -36.44 -23.99
C SER A 389 -3.38 -37.16 -24.34
N MET A 390 -4.38 -36.43 -24.87
CA MET A 390 -5.64 -37.02 -25.33
C MET A 390 -5.46 -37.85 -26.61
N ASN A 391 -4.61 -37.41 -27.55
CA ASN A 391 -4.34 -38.17 -28.77
C ASN A 391 -3.62 -39.50 -28.47
N LEU A 392 -2.68 -39.50 -27.52
CA LEU A 392 -2.08 -40.74 -27.01
C LEU A 392 -3.11 -41.70 -26.40
N GLN A 393 -4.23 -41.21 -25.88
CA GLN A 393 -5.31 -42.06 -25.35
C GLN A 393 -6.21 -42.65 -26.44
N GLY A 394 -6.39 -41.94 -27.57
CA GLY A 394 -7.22 -42.39 -28.69
C GLY A 394 -6.59 -43.47 -29.57
N ALA A 395 -5.26 -43.59 -29.56
CA ALA A 395 -4.50 -44.45 -30.48
C ALA A 395 -4.43 -45.95 -30.12
N GLY A 396 -5.23 -46.44 -29.15
CA GLY A 396 -5.48 -47.88 -28.97
C GLY A 396 -4.29 -48.72 -28.48
N SER A 397 -4.17 -48.89 -27.16
CA SER A 397 -3.55 -50.08 -26.56
C SER A 397 -4.27 -50.42 -25.26
N ILE A 398 -4.91 -51.58 -25.25
CA ILE A 398 -5.72 -52.13 -24.15
C ILE A 398 -4.77 -52.79 -23.13
N THR A 399 -3.72 -52.12 -22.66
CA THR A 399 -2.87 -52.67 -21.60
C THR A 399 -2.26 -51.59 -20.71
N ARG A 400 -2.96 -51.35 -19.60
CA ARG A 400 -2.47 -50.96 -18.26
C ARG A 400 -1.46 -49.80 -18.16
N SER A 401 -1.99 -48.63 -17.79
CA SER A 401 -1.34 -47.78 -16.78
C SER A 401 -2.38 -47.07 -15.90
N LYS A 402 -2.17 -47.12 -14.58
CA LYS A 402 -2.99 -46.49 -13.52
C LYS A 402 -2.86 -44.95 -13.48
N LEU A 403 -2.22 -44.31 -14.46
CA LEU A 403 -2.17 -42.84 -14.58
C LEU A 403 -3.25 -42.29 -15.52
N ARG A 404 -4.41 -42.97 -15.59
CA ARG A 404 -5.66 -42.34 -16.02
C ARG A 404 -6.09 -41.35 -14.93
N THR A 405 -5.84 -40.06 -15.11
CA THR A 405 -6.49 -39.05 -14.27
C THR A 405 -7.35 -38.14 -15.15
N PRO A 406 -8.56 -38.59 -15.56
CA PRO A 406 -9.57 -37.68 -16.12
C PRO A 406 -9.76 -36.42 -15.25
N GLY A 407 -9.47 -36.51 -13.94
CA GLY A 407 -9.40 -35.36 -13.05
C GLY A 407 -8.32 -34.31 -13.41
N VAL A 408 -7.11 -34.70 -13.86
CA VAL A 408 -6.07 -33.73 -14.26
C VAL A 408 -6.44 -33.08 -15.60
N HIS A 409 -6.98 -33.84 -16.56
CA HIS A 409 -7.47 -33.28 -17.82
C HIS A 409 -8.62 -32.29 -17.57
N LEU A 410 -9.58 -32.66 -16.71
CA LEU A 410 -10.67 -31.76 -16.32
C LEU A 410 -10.15 -30.50 -15.62
N LEU A 411 -9.17 -30.63 -14.71
CA LEU A 411 -8.55 -29.50 -14.04
C LEU A 411 -7.86 -28.54 -15.02
N VAL A 412 -7.05 -29.07 -15.96
CA VAL A 412 -6.38 -28.25 -16.98
C VAL A 412 -7.41 -27.55 -17.87
N THR A 413 -8.41 -28.26 -18.36
CA THR A 413 -9.47 -27.66 -19.19
C THR A 413 -10.24 -26.58 -18.44
N ALA A 414 -10.69 -26.87 -17.21
CA ALA A 414 -11.44 -25.91 -16.40
C ALA A 414 -10.61 -24.67 -16.06
N SER A 415 -9.34 -24.84 -15.67
CA SER A 415 -8.45 -23.72 -15.36
C SER A 415 -8.11 -22.86 -16.58
N MET A 416 -7.94 -23.47 -17.76
CA MET A 416 -7.79 -22.74 -19.02
C MET A 416 -9.05 -21.95 -19.37
N ILE A 417 -10.24 -22.54 -19.21
CA ILE A 417 -11.50 -21.83 -19.42
C ILE A 417 -11.60 -20.62 -18.49
N VAL A 418 -11.28 -20.79 -17.20
CA VAL A 418 -11.26 -19.68 -16.23
C VAL A 418 -10.27 -18.60 -16.67
N ALA A 419 -9.05 -18.95 -17.07
CA ALA A 419 -8.04 -18.00 -17.53
C ALA A 419 -8.48 -17.27 -18.82
N VAL A 420 -9.08 -17.95 -19.79
CA VAL A 420 -9.56 -17.31 -21.04
C VAL A 420 -10.73 -16.39 -20.76
N ILE A 421 -11.71 -16.82 -19.96
CA ILE A 421 -12.87 -16.00 -19.59
C ILE A 421 -12.42 -14.77 -18.80
N SER A 422 -11.62 -14.96 -17.74
CA SER A 422 -11.11 -13.85 -16.93
C SER A 422 -10.22 -12.90 -17.75
N GLY A 423 -9.32 -13.42 -18.59
CA GLY A 423 -8.50 -12.60 -19.49
C GLY A 423 -9.34 -11.77 -20.47
N SER A 424 -10.42 -12.34 -21.01
CA SER A 424 -11.37 -11.62 -21.86
C SER A 424 -12.13 -10.55 -21.09
N LEU A 425 -12.59 -10.88 -19.87
CA LEU A 425 -13.30 -9.95 -19.00
C LEU A 425 -12.40 -8.80 -18.52
N MET A 426 -11.10 -9.00 -18.33
CA MET A 426 -10.16 -7.93 -17.98
C MET A 426 -10.12 -6.80 -19.03
N MET A 427 -10.39 -7.12 -20.30
CA MET A 427 -10.44 -6.13 -21.37
C MET A 427 -11.72 -5.27 -21.34
N LEU A 428 -12.76 -5.74 -20.66
CA LEU A 428 -14.07 -5.09 -20.60
C LEU A 428 -14.36 -4.49 -19.23
N LEU A 429 -13.85 -5.12 -18.17
CA LEU A 429 -14.15 -4.84 -16.78
C LEU A 429 -12.85 -4.57 -16.03
N ASN A 430 -12.77 -3.36 -15.47
CA ASN A 430 -11.64 -2.96 -14.65
C ASN A 430 -11.84 -3.37 -13.19
N HIS A 431 -11.96 -4.68 -12.93
CA HIS A 431 -12.26 -5.21 -11.60
C HIS A 431 -11.15 -6.13 -11.08
N TRP A 432 -10.60 -5.81 -9.91
CA TRP A 432 -9.43 -6.46 -9.30
C TRP A 432 -9.55 -7.99 -9.21
N ALA A 433 -10.73 -8.51 -8.88
CA ALA A 433 -10.94 -9.96 -8.72
C ALA A 433 -10.68 -10.74 -10.01
N ILE A 434 -10.92 -10.14 -11.17
CA ILE A 434 -10.76 -10.80 -12.48
C ILE A 434 -9.27 -11.05 -12.75
N TYR A 435 -8.41 -10.09 -12.40
CA TYR A 435 -6.95 -10.22 -12.53
C TYR A 435 -6.39 -11.38 -11.69
N ILE A 436 -6.98 -11.63 -10.52
CA ILE A 436 -6.58 -12.72 -9.63
C ILE A 436 -7.05 -14.07 -10.19
N LEU A 437 -8.29 -14.13 -10.67
CA LEU A 437 -8.82 -15.34 -11.31
C LEU A 437 -7.99 -15.74 -12.53
N PHE A 438 -7.51 -14.75 -13.30
CA PHE A 438 -6.61 -14.98 -14.42
C PHE A 438 -5.32 -15.67 -13.98
N ASP A 439 -4.61 -15.10 -13.00
CA ASP A 439 -3.33 -15.65 -12.53
C ASP A 439 -3.49 -17.01 -11.84
N MET A 440 -4.56 -17.21 -11.08
CA MET A 440 -4.92 -18.52 -10.53
C MET A 440 -5.20 -19.55 -11.62
N GLY A 441 -5.90 -19.15 -12.68
CA GLY A 441 -6.16 -20.00 -13.85
C GLY A 441 -4.87 -20.43 -14.55
N LEU A 442 -3.93 -19.50 -14.76
CA LEU A 442 -2.61 -19.81 -15.34
C LEU A 442 -1.80 -20.78 -14.46
N ILE A 443 -1.75 -20.53 -13.15
CA ILE A 443 -1.03 -21.41 -12.19
C ILE A 443 -1.59 -22.82 -12.22
N LEU A 444 -2.92 -22.97 -12.15
CA LEU A 444 -3.57 -24.27 -12.14
C LEU A 444 -3.39 -25.01 -13.48
N SER A 445 -3.50 -24.28 -14.60
CA SER A 445 -3.30 -24.83 -15.95
C SER A 445 -1.88 -25.35 -16.15
N LEU A 446 -0.88 -24.56 -15.72
CA LEU A 446 0.53 -24.93 -15.82
C LEU A 446 0.88 -26.08 -14.87
N THR A 447 0.36 -26.06 -13.63
CA THR A 447 0.53 -27.16 -12.68
C THR A 447 -0.01 -28.47 -13.25
N GLY A 448 -1.23 -28.45 -13.81
CA GLY A 448 -1.79 -29.63 -14.46
C GLY A 448 -0.98 -30.09 -15.68
N SER A 449 -0.41 -29.15 -16.44
CA SER A 449 0.45 -29.43 -17.59
C SER A 449 1.78 -30.08 -17.18
N ILE A 450 2.38 -29.65 -16.07
CA ILE A 450 3.55 -30.30 -15.46
C ILE A 450 3.22 -31.75 -15.07
N LEU A 451 2.05 -31.99 -14.46
CA LEU A 451 1.61 -33.34 -14.09
C LEU A 451 1.39 -34.24 -15.32
N VAL A 452 0.78 -33.72 -16.39
CA VAL A 452 0.61 -34.43 -17.66
C VAL A 452 1.95 -34.77 -18.28
N LEU A 453 2.88 -33.81 -18.30
CA LEU A 453 4.22 -33.98 -18.85
C LEU A 453 5.03 -35.04 -18.07
N TYR A 454 4.96 -35.00 -16.74
CA TYR A 454 5.57 -35.99 -15.86
C TYR A 454 4.99 -37.39 -16.11
N ALA A 455 3.66 -37.51 -16.19
CA ALA A 455 2.97 -38.76 -16.47
C ALA A 455 3.43 -39.41 -17.78
N ALA A 456 3.54 -38.60 -18.85
CA ALA A 456 4.01 -39.06 -20.15
C ALA A 456 5.46 -39.58 -20.09
N GLY A 457 6.35 -38.88 -19.36
CA GLY A 457 7.73 -39.31 -19.15
C GLY A 457 7.85 -40.65 -18.40
N VAL A 458 7.06 -40.83 -17.33
CA VAL A 458 7.06 -42.07 -16.54
C VAL A 458 6.50 -43.26 -17.33
N GLN A 459 5.44 -43.05 -18.11
CA GLN A 459 4.82 -44.13 -18.89
C GLN A 459 5.77 -44.69 -19.94
N LYS A 460 6.46 -43.83 -20.69
CA LYS A 460 7.45 -44.25 -21.68
C LYS A 460 8.62 -45.02 -21.04
N GLN A 461 9.04 -44.63 -19.83
CA GLN A 461 10.08 -45.35 -19.10
C GLN A 461 9.64 -46.78 -18.72
N LYS A 462 8.38 -47.01 -18.38
CA LYS A 462 7.85 -48.35 -18.11
C LYS A 462 7.81 -49.20 -19.37
N GLU A 463 7.39 -48.65 -20.51
CA GLU A 463 7.36 -49.38 -21.79
C GLU A 463 8.75 -49.88 -22.20
N ILE A 464 9.80 -49.07 -22.04
CA ILE A 464 11.20 -49.45 -22.32
C ILE A 464 11.69 -50.57 -21.40
N ILE A 465 11.39 -50.51 -20.10
CA ILE A 465 11.81 -51.56 -19.15
C ILE A 465 11.13 -52.89 -19.50
N THR A 466 9.84 -52.84 -19.83
CA THR A 466 9.06 -54.05 -20.14
C THR A 466 9.48 -54.69 -21.47
N SER A 467 9.88 -53.91 -22.48
CA SER A 467 10.39 -54.45 -23.75
C SER A 467 11.78 -55.07 -23.60
N THR A 468 12.59 -54.58 -22.67
CA THR A 468 13.96 -55.08 -22.42
C THR A 468 13.94 -56.42 -21.65
N ASP A 469 12.95 -56.63 -20.78
CA ASP A 469 12.74 -57.90 -20.06
C ASP A 469 12.10 -59.00 -20.92
N GLN A 470 11.48 -58.67 -22.07
CA GLN A 470 10.99 -59.68 -23.03
C GLN A 470 12.04 -60.11 -24.07
N LEU A 471 13.20 -59.45 -24.10
CA LEU A 471 14.34 -59.77 -24.97
C LEU A 471 15.47 -60.53 -24.23
N LYS A 472 15.30 -60.79 -22.93
CA LYS A 472 16.08 -61.74 -22.13
C LYS A 472 15.25 -62.99 -21.88
#